data_AF-A0AA42BY74-F1
#
_entry.id   AF-A0AA42BY74-F1
#
_cell.length_a   1.000
_cell.length_b   1.000
_cell.length_c   1.000
_cell.angle_alpha   90.00
_cell.angle_beta   90.00
_cell.angle_gamma   90.00
#
_symmetry.space_group_name_H-M   'P 1'
#
loop_
_entity.id
_entity.type
_entity.pdbx_description
1 polymer ?
#
loop_
_entity_poly.entity_id
_entity_poly.type
_entity_poly.pdbx_seq_one_letter_code
_entity_poly.pdbx_strand_id
1 'polypeptide(L)'
;MHAARTVSAAAACVAICLAGCTGSHRPPSPYGAQGARLGESLSLLGWNVSVSNLRWSGDYVLVDVDASPTDPRAGHEKPEDIRFGLYGALAHPMESNALGSCDQAIQATTTARDIQRPLAAPPNRLTGTVCLGPLKDRSQVRGVYAYSPRDRIPNTSAAYPAAFPVGLLPTNTNDTGLTVKTVSLSAWRADGAPVTKAQLGDPAAFNGNGYMLLGLQADAVAARYRDESAARGGPMMLLASPTLPGRGLNPACATYGSSVLILPDASLNSVRVNASLCTQGEINEALLYATVAIDGTHAGVWTQPAGRS
;
A
#
# COMPACT_ATOMS: atom_id res chain seq x y z
N MET A 1 6.57 -17.43 77.78
CA MET A 1 5.51 -17.83 76.84
C MET A 1 4.88 -16.57 76.24
N HIS A 2 5.42 -16.05 75.13
CA HIS A 2 4.75 -15.05 74.31
C HIS A 2 4.86 -15.51 72.86
N ALA A 3 3.81 -16.18 72.42
CA ALA A 3 3.70 -16.78 71.11
C ALA A 3 3.32 -15.71 70.08
N ALA A 4 4.13 -15.68 69.03
CA ALA A 4 3.97 -15.03 67.74
C ALA A 4 2.51 -14.81 67.30
N ARG A 5 2.14 -13.54 67.09
CA ARG A 5 0.88 -13.15 66.45
C ARG A 5 1.02 -11.84 65.68
N THR A 6 1.92 -11.78 64.69
CA THR A 6 1.99 -10.63 63.75
C THR A 6 2.77 -10.98 62.47
N VAL A 7 2.42 -12.06 61.77
CA VAL A 7 2.89 -12.27 60.38
C VAL A 7 1.79 -12.91 59.56
N SER A 8 0.74 -12.16 59.20
CA SER A 8 -0.24 -12.66 58.21
C SER A 8 -0.89 -11.59 57.33
N ALA A 9 -0.57 -10.29 57.47
CA ALA A 9 -1.23 -9.24 56.69
C ALA A 9 -0.41 -8.68 55.51
N ALA A 10 0.87 -9.03 55.38
CA ALA A 10 1.73 -8.49 54.31
C ALA A 10 1.77 -9.36 53.03
N ALA A 11 1.29 -10.61 53.08
CA ALA A 11 1.36 -11.54 51.95
C ALA A 11 0.18 -11.44 50.97
N ALA A 12 -0.92 -10.75 51.34
CA ALA A 12 -2.12 -10.68 50.50
C ALA A 12 -2.13 -9.47 49.53
N CYS A 13 -1.33 -8.42 49.78
CA CYS A 13 -1.30 -7.22 48.93
C CYS A 13 -0.27 -7.29 47.78
N VAL A 14 0.66 -8.25 47.79
CA VAL A 14 1.65 -8.42 46.71
C VAL A 14 1.11 -9.30 45.57
N ALA A 15 0.02 -10.05 45.81
CA ALA A 15 -0.57 -10.94 44.81
C ALA A 15 -1.45 -10.23 43.75
N ILE A 16 -1.74 -8.94 43.90
CA ILE A 16 -2.59 -8.17 42.96
C ILE A 16 -1.78 -7.44 41.88
N CYS A 17 -0.46 -7.31 42.04
CA CYS A 17 0.41 -6.69 41.03
C CYS A 17 0.98 -7.67 39.98
N LEU A 18 0.55 -8.94 40.00
CA LEU A 18 0.91 -9.96 39.01
C LEU A 18 -0.26 -10.35 38.11
N ALA A 19 -1.21 -9.44 37.89
CA ALA A 19 -1.94 -9.43 36.62
C ALA A 19 -0.92 -9.06 35.51
N GLY A 20 -0.02 -10.00 35.23
CA GLY A 20 0.82 -9.98 34.05
C GLY A 20 -0.13 -9.76 32.89
N CYS A 21 0.10 -8.65 32.18
CA CYS A 21 -0.51 -8.34 30.91
C CYS A 21 -0.55 -9.65 30.11
N THR A 22 -1.73 -10.26 30.03
CA THR A 22 -2.00 -11.28 29.04
C THR A 22 -1.74 -10.56 27.74
N GLY A 23 -0.59 -10.87 27.13
CA GLY A 23 -0.18 -10.26 25.88
C GLY A 23 -1.32 -10.53 24.92
N SER A 24 -2.14 -9.50 24.68
CA SER A 24 -3.02 -9.49 23.54
C SER A 24 -2.08 -9.79 22.39
N HIS A 25 -2.31 -10.93 21.72
CA HIS A 25 -1.62 -11.30 20.50
C HIS A 25 -1.85 -10.14 19.52
N ARG A 26 -0.98 -9.12 19.61
CA ARG A 26 -0.95 -8.01 18.69
C ARG A 26 -0.74 -8.67 17.33
N PRO A 27 -1.62 -8.41 16.36
CA PRO A 27 -1.41 -8.91 15.01
C PRO A 27 0.03 -8.58 14.60
N PRO A 28 0.72 -9.51 13.91
CA PRO A 28 2.07 -9.23 13.45
C PRO A 28 2.06 -7.91 12.67
N SER A 29 3.08 -7.09 12.91
CA SER A 29 3.36 -5.86 12.17
C SER A 29 4.26 -6.22 10.98
N PRO A 30 3.70 -6.62 9.81
CA PRO A 30 4.51 -7.01 8.68
C PRO A 30 5.37 -5.81 8.26
N TYR A 31 6.69 -6.02 8.31
CA TYR A 31 7.67 -5.07 7.80
C TYR A 31 7.46 -3.62 8.28
N GLY A 32 7.22 -3.44 9.58
CA GLY A 32 7.07 -2.11 10.19
C GLY A 32 5.67 -1.48 10.05
N ALA A 33 4.74 -2.12 9.35
CA ALA A 33 3.36 -1.64 9.28
C ALA A 33 2.61 -1.85 10.60
N GLN A 34 1.72 -0.93 10.95
CA GLN A 34 0.86 -1.06 12.13
C GLN A 34 -0.16 -2.20 11.92
N GLY A 35 -0.34 -3.07 12.91
CA GLY A 35 -1.20 -4.25 12.79
C GLY A 35 -2.48 -4.14 13.65
N ALA A 36 -3.62 -4.45 13.05
CA ALA A 36 -4.92 -4.60 13.71
C ALA A 36 -5.67 -5.85 13.21
N ARG A 37 -6.65 -6.30 13.98
CA ARG A 37 -7.64 -7.26 13.49
C ARG A 37 -8.71 -6.52 12.70
N LEU A 38 -9.33 -7.18 11.73
CA LEU A 38 -10.53 -6.63 11.10
C LEU A 38 -11.58 -6.29 12.18
N GLY A 39 -12.12 -5.07 12.11
CA GLY A 39 -13.04 -4.47 13.09
C GLY A 39 -12.35 -3.60 14.14
N GLU A 40 -11.03 -3.67 14.31
CA GLU A 40 -10.28 -2.79 15.20
C GLU A 40 -9.84 -1.51 14.47
N SER A 41 -9.69 -0.43 15.25
CA SER A 41 -9.23 0.87 14.73
C SER A 41 -7.72 1.03 14.88
N LEU A 42 -7.06 1.59 13.86
CA LEU A 42 -5.67 2.04 13.90
C LEU A 42 -5.59 3.56 13.71
N SER A 43 -4.70 4.22 14.44
CA SER A 43 -4.33 5.60 14.15
C SER A 43 -3.29 5.62 13.02
N LEU A 44 -3.73 5.99 11.83
CA LEU A 44 -2.95 5.95 10.60
C LEU A 44 -3.22 7.23 9.80
N LEU A 45 -2.16 7.92 9.35
CA LEU A 45 -2.28 9.09 8.46
C LEU A 45 -3.15 10.25 9.02
N GLY A 46 -3.18 10.41 10.35
CA GLY A 46 -4.05 11.39 11.03
C GLY A 46 -5.53 10.97 11.13
N TRP A 47 -5.84 9.73 10.77
CA TRP A 47 -7.17 9.12 10.88
C TRP A 47 -7.18 7.96 11.88
N ASN A 48 -8.25 7.83 12.66
CA ASN A 48 -8.59 6.60 13.35
C ASN A 48 -9.41 5.75 12.37
N VAL A 49 -8.74 4.82 11.68
CA VAL A 49 -9.31 4.01 10.61
C VAL A 49 -9.70 2.64 11.15
N SER A 50 -10.95 2.24 10.95
CA SER A 50 -11.40 0.85 11.12
C SER A 50 -11.72 0.24 9.76
N VAL A 51 -11.29 -1.01 9.56
CA VAL A 51 -11.60 -1.80 8.37
C VAL A 51 -12.32 -3.06 8.81
N SER A 52 -13.49 -3.33 8.25
CA SER A 52 -14.36 -4.42 8.67
C SER A 52 -15.07 -5.07 7.49
N ASN A 53 -15.83 -6.13 7.76
CA ASN A 53 -16.71 -6.79 6.78
C ASN A 53 -16.03 -7.14 5.45
N LEU A 54 -14.82 -7.72 5.52
CA LEU A 54 -14.14 -8.27 4.35
C LEU A 54 -14.97 -9.40 3.77
N ARG A 55 -15.47 -9.18 2.55
CA ARG A 55 -16.37 -10.08 1.85
C ARG A 55 -16.09 -10.09 0.36
N TRP A 56 -16.57 -11.12 -0.33
CA TRP A 56 -16.46 -11.23 -1.78
C TRP A 56 -17.77 -10.88 -2.45
N SER A 57 -17.69 -10.18 -3.58
CA SER A 57 -18.82 -9.98 -4.51
C SER A 57 -18.32 -10.11 -5.95
N GLY A 58 -18.67 -11.23 -6.58
CA GLY A 58 -18.06 -11.64 -7.85
C GLY A 58 -16.54 -11.83 -7.71
N ASP A 59 -15.80 -11.10 -8.55
CA ASP A 59 -14.33 -11.06 -8.56
C ASP A 59 -13.77 -9.91 -7.70
N TYR A 60 -14.59 -9.19 -6.92
CA TYR A 60 -14.11 -8.10 -6.06
C TYR A 60 -14.13 -8.50 -4.59
N VAL A 61 -13.10 -8.06 -3.86
CA VAL A 61 -13.09 -8.02 -2.40
C VAL A 61 -13.64 -6.67 -1.96
N LEU A 62 -14.64 -6.69 -1.10
CA LEU A 62 -15.26 -5.52 -0.51
C LEU A 62 -14.87 -5.43 0.96
N VAL A 63 -14.49 -4.25 1.42
CA VAL A 63 -14.30 -3.94 2.85
C VAL A 63 -15.06 -2.68 3.21
N ASP A 64 -15.63 -2.66 4.41
CA ASP A 64 -16.28 -1.48 4.95
C ASP A 64 -15.27 -0.71 5.79
N VAL A 65 -15.13 0.57 5.50
CA VAL A 65 -14.24 1.50 6.18
C VAL A 65 -15.08 2.50 6.96
N ASP A 66 -14.69 2.76 8.20
CA ASP A 66 -15.14 3.92 8.97
C ASP A 66 -13.92 4.57 9.60
N ALA A 67 -13.72 5.86 9.33
CA ALA A 67 -12.63 6.63 9.89
C ALA A 67 -13.04 8.04 10.27
N SER A 68 -12.43 8.54 11.34
CA SER A 68 -12.54 9.93 11.81
C SER A 68 -11.14 10.50 12.08
N PRO A 69 -10.94 11.83 12.04
CA PRO A 69 -9.67 12.44 12.42
C PRO A 69 -9.21 11.99 13.81
N THR A 70 -7.91 11.76 13.99
CA THR A 70 -7.32 11.47 15.30
C THR A 70 -7.40 12.67 16.23
N ASP A 71 -7.26 13.86 15.67
CA ASP A 71 -7.46 15.15 16.33
C ASP A 71 -8.20 16.07 15.34
N PRO A 72 -9.40 16.59 15.68
CA PRO A 72 -10.15 17.49 14.81
C PRO A 72 -9.43 18.80 14.46
N ARG A 73 -8.36 19.15 15.17
CA ARG A 73 -7.56 20.37 14.94
C ARG A 73 -6.24 20.10 14.22
N ALA A 74 -5.81 18.85 14.13
CA ALA A 74 -4.59 18.48 13.42
C ALA A 74 -4.89 18.19 11.95
N GLY A 75 -3.86 18.34 11.11
CA GLY A 75 -3.93 17.88 9.74
C GLY A 75 -4.03 16.35 9.68
N HIS A 76 -4.79 15.85 8.72
CA HIS A 76 -4.84 14.44 8.36
C HIS A 76 -4.66 14.32 6.85
N GLU A 77 -4.27 13.14 6.39
CA GLU A 77 -4.10 12.88 4.96
C GLU A 77 -5.40 13.14 4.21
N LYS A 78 -5.28 13.62 2.96
CA LYS A 78 -6.45 13.87 2.13
C LYS A 78 -7.11 12.54 1.74
N PRO A 79 -8.45 12.44 1.81
CA PRO A 79 -9.17 11.24 1.41
C PRO A 79 -8.79 10.70 0.02
N GLU A 80 -8.49 11.60 -0.92
CA GLU A 80 -8.13 11.28 -2.31
C GLU A 80 -6.74 10.65 -2.43
N ASP A 81 -5.87 10.88 -1.44
CA ASP A 81 -4.49 10.39 -1.42
C ASP A 81 -4.36 9.07 -0.63
N ILE A 82 -5.43 8.57 0.00
CA ILE A 82 -5.43 7.27 0.69
C ILE A 82 -5.64 6.15 -0.32
N ARG A 83 -4.82 5.10 -0.22
CA ARG A 83 -4.94 3.85 -1.00
C ARG A 83 -5.16 2.67 -0.07
N PHE A 84 -5.90 1.70 -0.58
CA PHE A 84 -6.10 0.40 0.05
C PHE A 84 -5.58 -0.69 -0.85
N GLY A 85 -5.04 -1.77 -0.27
CA GLY A 85 -4.61 -2.94 -1.02
C GLY A 85 -4.83 -4.24 -0.28
N LEU A 86 -4.84 -5.34 -1.00
CA LEU A 86 -5.00 -6.67 -0.43
C LEU A 86 -3.67 -7.17 0.15
N TYR A 87 -3.69 -7.62 1.39
CA TYR A 87 -2.55 -8.24 2.06
C TYR A 87 -2.63 -9.77 1.96
N GLY A 88 -1.53 -10.40 1.52
CA GLY A 88 -1.41 -11.85 1.39
C GLY A 88 -0.42 -12.26 0.30
N ALA A 89 -0.45 -13.53 -0.11
CA ALA A 89 0.53 -14.13 -1.03
C ALA A 89 0.19 -13.86 -2.50
N LEU A 90 -0.11 -12.60 -2.84
CA LEU A 90 -0.49 -12.20 -4.19
C LEU A 90 0.74 -12.17 -5.11
N ALA A 91 0.56 -12.58 -6.37
CA ALA A 91 1.61 -12.53 -7.39
C ALA A 91 2.01 -11.09 -7.77
N HIS A 92 1.10 -10.14 -7.57
CA HIS A 92 1.31 -8.69 -7.71
C HIS A 92 0.38 -7.94 -6.74
N PRO A 93 0.77 -6.75 -6.27
CA PRO A 93 -0.09 -5.94 -5.41
C PRO A 93 -1.42 -5.62 -6.08
N MET A 94 -2.51 -5.73 -5.31
CA MET A 94 -3.87 -5.39 -5.73
C MET A 94 -4.34 -4.21 -4.92
N GLU A 95 -4.21 -3.01 -5.49
CA GLU A 95 -4.51 -1.74 -4.83
C GLU A 95 -5.57 -0.95 -5.56
N SER A 96 -6.28 -0.11 -4.81
CA SER A 96 -7.14 0.94 -5.34
C SER A 96 -7.00 2.20 -4.50
N ASN A 97 -7.25 3.36 -5.12
CA ASN A 97 -7.55 4.58 -4.36
C ASN A 97 -8.78 4.33 -3.48
N ALA A 98 -8.84 4.98 -2.31
CA ALA A 98 -9.95 4.86 -1.38
C ALA A 98 -11.26 5.30 -2.05
N LEU A 99 -11.29 6.57 -2.48
CA LEU A 99 -12.43 7.15 -3.21
C LEU A 99 -12.45 6.66 -4.65
N GLY A 100 -13.66 6.35 -5.15
CA GLY A 100 -13.88 5.86 -6.52
C GLY A 100 -13.48 4.39 -6.77
N SER A 101 -13.02 3.66 -5.74
CA SER A 101 -12.62 2.25 -5.86
C SER A 101 -13.70 1.34 -6.47
N CYS A 102 -14.97 1.65 -6.21
CA CYS A 102 -16.09 0.84 -6.62
C CYS A 102 -16.66 1.19 -8.01
N ASP A 103 -16.13 2.20 -8.71
CA ASP A 103 -16.67 2.68 -10.00
C ASP A 103 -16.77 1.53 -11.02
N GLN A 104 -15.70 0.72 -11.15
CA GLN A 104 -15.68 -0.41 -12.08
C GLN A 104 -16.55 -1.58 -11.60
N ALA A 105 -16.53 -1.86 -10.30
CA ALA A 105 -17.30 -2.94 -9.68
C ALA A 105 -18.81 -2.73 -9.83
N ILE A 106 -19.29 -1.48 -9.76
CA ILE A 106 -20.70 -1.14 -9.98
C ILE A 106 -21.10 -1.30 -11.44
N GLN A 107 -20.20 -0.99 -12.38
CA GLN A 107 -20.44 -1.21 -13.81
C GLN A 107 -20.53 -2.71 -14.15
N ALA A 108 -19.82 -3.56 -13.41
CA ALA A 108 -19.98 -5.01 -13.48
C ALA A 108 -21.32 -5.41 -12.82
N THR A 109 -22.35 -5.68 -13.65
CA THR A 109 -23.76 -5.88 -13.24
C THR A 109 -23.97 -6.90 -12.10
N THR A 110 -23.08 -7.88 -11.94
CA THR A 110 -23.16 -8.92 -10.89
C THR A 110 -22.77 -8.43 -9.50
N THR A 111 -21.98 -7.36 -9.39
CA THR A 111 -21.37 -6.89 -8.13
C THR A 111 -22.07 -5.65 -7.57
N ALA A 112 -22.81 -4.92 -8.40
CA ALA A 112 -23.52 -3.70 -8.02
C ALA A 112 -24.49 -3.87 -6.84
N ARG A 113 -25.10 -5.05 -6.64
CA ARG A 113 -26.09 -5.28 -5.57
C ARG A 113 -25.48 -5.35 -4.18
N ASP A 114 -24.20 -5.74 -4.06
CA ASP A 114 -23.52 -5.91 -2.78
C ASP A 114 -22.78 -4.63 -2.32
N ILE A 115 -22.77 -3.60 -3.18
CA ILE A 115 -22.20 -2.28 -2.93
C ILE A 115 -23.34 -1.30 -2.65
N GLN A 116 -23.76 -1.22 -1.39
CA GLN A 116 -24.84 -0.30 -1.00
C GLN A 116 -24.37 1.16 -0.95
N ARG A 117 -23.18 1.39 -0.41
CA ARG A 117 -22.61 2.73 -0.20
C ARG A 117 -21.11 2.69 -0.49
N PRO A 118 -20.68 3.09 -1.70
CA PRO A 118 -19.26 3.29 -1.98
C PRO A 118 -18.64 4.24 -0.96
N LEU A 119 -17.34 4.09 -0.72
CA LEU A 119 -16.61 4.96 0.20
C LEU A 119 -16.82 6.42 -0.18
N ALA A 120 -17.27 7.21 0.78
CA ALA A 120 -17.43 8.65 0.66
C ALA A 120 -16.63 9.36 1.75
N ALA A 121 -16.32 10.63 1.49
CA ALA A 121 -15.62 11.51 2.43
C ALA A 121 -16.49 12.73 2.84
N PRO A 122 -17.55 12.55 3.65
CA PRO A 122 -18.18 13.67 4.33
C PRO A 122 -17.18 14.46 5.18
N PRO A 123 -17.48 15.70 5.59
CA PRO A 123 -16.59 16.47 6.45
C PRO A 123 -16.17 15.68 7.69
N ASN A 124 -14.84 15.56 7.89
CA ASN A 124 -14.22 14.86 9.02
C ASN A 124 -14.65 13.39 9.17
N ARG A 125 -14.99 12.71 8.07
CA ARG A 125 -15.30 11.27 8.10
C ARG A 125 -14.97 10.59 6.78
N LEU A 126 -14.48 9.36 6.85
CA LEU A 126 -14.45 8.42 5.73
C LEU A 126 -15.36 7.27 6.05
N THR A 127 -16.37 7.01 5.23
CA THR A 127 -17.34 5.95 5.53
C THR A 127 -17.92 5.32 4.28
N GLY A 128 -18.06 4.00 4.29
CA GLY A 128 -18.60 3.23 3.17
C GLY A 128 -17.70 2.07 2.77
N THR A 129 -17.93 1.53 1.57
CA THR A 129 -17.26 0.34 1.06
C THR A 129 -16.13 0.69 0.08
N VAL A 130 -14.96 0.09 0.28
CA VAL A 130 -13.86 0.07 -0.69
C VAL A 130 -13.91 -1.24 -1.47
N CYS A 131 -13.69 -1.16 -2.78
CA CYS A 131 -13.65 -2.31 -3.69
C CYS A 131 -12.21 -2.58 -4.16
N LEU A 132 -11.74 -3.82 -4.02
CA LEU A 132 -10.40 -4.26 -4.41
C LEU A 132 -10.52 -5.44 -5.39
N GLY A 133 -10.02 -5.29 -6.61
CA GLY A 133 -10.15 -6.31 -7.65
C GLY A 133 -10.14 -5.73 -9.06
N PRO A 134 -10.40 -6.56 -10.09
CA PRO A 134 -10.86 -7.96 -9.98
C PRO A 134 -9.74 -8.93 -9.59
N LEU A 135 -10.07 -9.95 -8.78
CA LEU A 135 -9.18 -11.01 -8.31
C LEU A 135 -9.92 -12.37 -8.39
N LYS A 136 -9.33 -13.31 -9.13
CA LYS A 136 -9.91 -14.66 -9.30
C LYS A 136 -9.50 -15.63 -8.21
N ASP A 137 -8.28 -15.51 -7.69
CA ASP A 137 -7.76 -16.41 -6.67
C ASP A 137 -8.05 -15.87 -5.26
N ARG A 138 -9.06 -16.46 -4.63
CA ARG A 138 -9.50 -16.07 -3.29
C ARG A 138 -8.54 -16.50 -2.18
N SER A 139 -7.74 -17.53 -2.42
CA SER A 139 -6.86 -18.13 -1.40
C SER A 139 -5.71 -17.22 -0.97
N GLN A 140 -5.48 -16.15 -1.72
CA GLN A 140 -4.35 -15.24 -1.53
C GLN A 140 -4.70 -14.02 -0.65
N VAL A 141 -5.91 -13.92 -0.11
CA VAL A 141 -6.33 -12.78 0.72
C VAL A 141 -6.28 -13.12 2.21
N ARG A 142 -5.38 -12.47 2.94
CA ARG A 142 -5.22 -12.59 4.40
C ARG A 142 -5.66 -11.34 5.17
N GLY A 143 -5.86 -10.24 4.46
CA GLY A 143 -6.23 -8.96 5.04
C GLY A 143 -6.24 -7.83 4.02
N VAL A 144 -6.30 -6.61 4.54
CA VAL A 144 -6.23 -5.37 3.77
C VAL A 144 -5.22 -4.44 4.42
N TYR A 145 -4.43 -3.74 3.61
CA TYR A 145 -3.57 -2.65 4.07
C TYR A 145 -4.07 -1.30 3.55
N ALA A 146 -3.66 -0.23 4.22
CA ALA A 146 -3.87 1.14 3.78
C ALA A 146 -2.59 1.96 3.97
N TYR A 147 -2.35 2.90 3.07
CA TYR A 147 -1.23 3.84 3.10
C TYR A 147 -1.54 5.06 2.22
N SER A 148 -0.63 6.03 2.16
CA SER A 148 -0.73 7.18 1.27
C SER A 148 0.55 7.34 0.44
N PRO A 149 0.46 7.48 -0.91
CA PRO A 149 1.60 7.85 -1.73
C PRO A 149 2.17 9.25 -1.43
N ARG A 150 1.42 10.08 -0.69
CA ARG A 150 1.85 11.41 -0.23
C ARG A 150 2.55 11.37 1.11
N ASP A 151 2.31 10.33 1.91
CA ASP A 151 2.98 10.14 3.19
C ASP A 151 4.37 9.53 2.98
N ARG A 152 5.38 10.40 2.99
CA ARG A 152 6.78 10.02 2.88
C ARG A 152 7.48 10.31 4.19
N ILE A 153 8.09 9.27 4.76
CA ILE A 153 8.87 9.43 5.98
C ILE A 153 10.13 10.23 5.63
N PRO A 154 10.39 11.36 6.31
CA PRO A 154 11.53 12.22 6.00
C PRO A 154 12.87 11.47 6.02
N ASN A 155 13.78 11.83 5.12
CA ASN A 155 15.13 11.27 5.01
C ASN A 155 15.17 9.75 4.69
N THR A 156 14.11 9.21 4.08
CA THR A 156 14.07 7.79 3.66
C THR A 156 14.05 7.61 2.14
N SER A 157 14.00 8.70 1.38
CA SER A 157 13.88 8.68 -0.08
C SER A 157 15.19 8.29 -0.78
N ALA A 158 15.12 7.35 -1.71
CA ALA A 158 16.15 7.08 -2.71
C ALA A 158 15.52 7.06 -4.10
N ALA A 159 15.98 7.92 -5.01
CA ALA A 159 15.41 8.07 -6.35
C ALA A 159 16.42 7.67 -7.43
N TYR A 160 15.95 6.92 -8.42
CA TYR A 160 16.76 6.36 -9.49
C TYR A 160 16.18 6.70 -10.86
N PRO A 161 17.02 7.01 -11.86
CA PRO A 161 16.56 7.24 -13.22
C PRO A 161 16.04 5.94 -13.84
N ALA A 162 14.94 6.04 -14.60
CA ALA A 162 14.29 4.92 -15.26
C ALA A 162 13.94 5.28 -16.73
N ALA A 163 14.95 5.48 -17.56
CA ALA A 163 14.77 6.05 -18.90
C ALA A 163 14.49 4.99 -19.98
N PHE A 164 13.54 5.27 -20.87
CA PHE A 164 13.31 4.50 -22.10
C PHE A 164 14.58 4.47 -22.97
N PRO A 165 14.94 3.31 -23.57
CA PRO A 165 14.23 2.02 -23.55
C PRO A 165 14.73 1.07 -22.45
N VAL A 166 15.65 1.51 -21.60
CA VAL A 166 16.35 0.65 -20.63
C VAL A 166 15.51 0.44 -19.37
N GLY A 167 14.77 1.47 -18.95
CA GLY A 167 14.06 1.51 -17.68
C GLY A 167 15.01 1.67 -16.50
N LEU A 168 14.57 1.18 -15.34
CA LEU A 168 15.34 1.15 -14.11
C LEU A 168 16.32 -0.03 -14.09
N LEU A 169 17.62 0.27 -14.11
CA LEU A 169 18.66 -0.71 -13.80
C LEU A 169 18.56 -1.16 -12.34
N PRO A 170 19.05 -2.37 -11.98
CA PRO A 170 19.02 -2.84 -10.60
C PRO A 170 19.58 -1.81 -9.62
N THR A 171 18.75 -1.39 -8.66
CA THR A 171 19.16 -0.43 -7.63
C THR A 171 20.22 -1.01 -6.71
N ASN A 172 21.03 -0.14 -6.10
CA ASN A 172 21.99 -0.57 -5.10
C ASN A 172 21.25 -0.96 -3.81
N THR A 173 21.35 -2.23 -3.41
CA THR A 173 20.70 -2.76 -2.21
C THR A 173 21.14 -2.03 -0.93
N ASN A 174 22.31 -1.38 -0.93
CA ASN A 174 22.80 -0.66 0.25
C ASN A 174 22.10 0.66 0.53
N ASP A 175 21.35 1.20 -0.43
CA ASP A 175 20.67 2.48 -0.26
C ASP A 175 19.36 2.32 0.55
N THR A 176 18.67 1.18 0.36
CA THR A 176 17.32 0.96 0.91
C THR A 176 17.07 -0.43 1.49
N GLY A 177 17.97 -1.39 1.27
CA GLY A 177 17.71 -2.81 1.53
C GLY A 177 16.81 -3.50 0.50
N LEU A 178 16.31 -2.75 -0.49
CA LEU A 178 15.46 -3.23 -1.57
C LEU A 178 16.20 -3.10 -2.92
N THR A 179 16.20 -4.18 -3.69
CA THR A 179 16.69 -4.15 -5.08
C THR A 179 15.50 -4.07 -6.01
N VAL A 180 15.41 -3.00 -6.80
CA VAL A 180 14.33 -2.79 -7.76
C VAL A 180 14.93 -2.74 -9.16
N LYS A 181 14.30 -3.40 -10.13
CA LYS A 181 14.70 -3.36 -11.53
C LYS A 181 13.49 -3.39 -12.44
N THR A 182 13.65 -2.88 -13.65
CA THR A 182 12.68 -3.06 -14.73
C THR A 182 12.82 -4.46 -15.33
N VAL A 183 11.70 -5.15 -15.49
CA VAL A 183 11.57 -6.48 -16.13
C VAL A 183 10.76 -6.43 -17.43
N SER A 184 9.93 -5.41 -17.61
CA SER A 184 9.28 -5.10 -18.88
C SER A 184 9.06 -3.60 -18.98
N LEU A 185 9.07 -3.09 -20.21
CA LEU A 185 8.91 -1.66 -20.47
C LEU A 185 8.13 -1.48 -21.76
N SER A 186 7.19 -0.55 -21.76
CA SER A 186 6.48 -0.13 -22.96
C SER A 186 6.18 1.35 -22.88
N ALA A 187 6.24 2.05 -24.01
CA ALA A 187 6.07 3.49 -24.05
C ALA A 187 5.24 3.89 -25.28
N TRP A 188 4.52 5.00 -25.13
CA TRP A 188 3.61 5.50 -26.13
C TRP A 188 3.52 7.01 -26.09
N ARG A 189 3.19 7.59 -27.25
CA ARG A 189 2.75 8.97 -27.38
C ARG A 189 1.31 9.12 -26.88
N ALA A 190 0.86 10.36 -26.69
CA ALA A 190 -0.50 10.66 -26.25
C ALA A 190 -1.59 10.18 -27.23
N ASP A 191 -1.27 10.04 -28.51
CA ASP A 191 -2.16 9.47 -29.54
C ASP A 191 -2.25 7.93 -29.48
N GLY A 192 -1.53 7.29 -28.55
CA GLY A 192 -1.47 5.84 -28.40
C GLY A 192 -0.51 5.15 -29.37
N ALA A 193 0.22 5.88 -30.21
CA ALA A 193 1.24 5.30 -31.06
C ALA A 193 2.43 4.83 -30.20
N PRO A 194 2.92 3.58 -30.39
CA PRO A 194 4.03 3.06 -29.61
C PRO A 194 5.32 3.83 -29.94
N VAL A 195 6.13 4.08 -28.90
CA VAL A 195 7.50 4.58 -29.03
C VAL A 195 8.44 3.39 -29.01
N THR A 196 9.25 3.28 -30.05
CA THR A 196 10.19 2.17 -30.25
C THR A 196 11.63 2.65 -30.15
N LYS A 197 12.56 1.72 -29.91
CA LYS A 197 14.00 2.02 -29.84
C LYS A 197 14.53 2.71 -31.12
N ALA A 198 13.98 2.37 -32.28
CA ALA A 198 14.39 2.97 -33.56
C ALA A 198 14.09 4.49 -33.62
N GLN A 199 13.12 4.96 -32.84
CA GLN A 199 12.70 6.36 -32.82
C GLN A 199 13.51 7.24 -31.86
N LEU A 200 14.48 6.70 -31.11
CA LEU A 200 15.33 7.50 -30.20
C LEU A 200 16.07 8.65 -30.89
N GLY A 201 16.34 8.52 -32.20
CA GLY A 201 16.97 9.57 -33.01
C GLY A 201 15.98 10.47 -33.74
N ASP A 202 14.66 10.25 -33.61
CA ASP A 202 13.61 11.02 -34.28
C ASP A 202 13.04 12.08 -33.32
N PRO A 203 13.36 13.37 -33.50
CA PRO A 203 12.83 14.44 -32.64
C PRO A 203 11.30 14.55 -32.69
N ALA A 204 10.66 14.14 -33.80
CA ALA A 204 9.20 14.18 -33.93
C ALA A 204 8.51 13.10 -33.07
N ALA A 205 9.23 12.04 -32.70
CA ALA A 205 8.72 11.00 -31.81
C ALA A 205 8.60 11.46 -30.36
N PHE A 206 9.39 12.48 -29.95
CA PHE A 206 9.45 13.02 -28.59
C PHE A 206 8.90 14.46 -28.52
N ASN A 207 7.73 14.68 -29.12
CA ASN A 207 7.01 15.95 -29.02
C ASN A 207 5.62 15.74 -28.40
N GLY A 208 5.24 16.62 -27.47
CA GLY A 208 3.95 16.61 -26.80
C GLY A 208 3.94 15.72 -25.55
N ASN A 209 2.82 15.06 -25.31
CA ASN A 209 2.66 14.21 -24.14
C ASN A 209 2.89 12.72 -24.48
N GLY A 210 3.26 11.95 -23.46
CA GLY A 210 3.44 10.51 -23.56
C GLY A 210 3.27 9.82 -22.22
N TYR A 211 3.35 8.49 -22.26
CA TYR A 211 3.33 7.66 -21.07
C TYR A 211 4.21 6.43 -21.26
N MET A 212 4.75 5.94 -20.15
CA MET A 212 5.57 4.74 -20.10
C MET A 212 5.07 3.85 -18.96
N LEU A 213 4.88 2.57 -19.29
CA LEU A 213 4.55 1.51 -18.35
C LEU A 213 5.83 0.75 -18.00
N LEU A 214 6.20 0.82 -16.72
CA LEU A 214 7.34 0.11 -16.14
C LEU A 214 6.83 -1.12 -15.40
N GLY A 215 7.12 -2.31 -15.91
CA GLY A 215 7.03 -3.53 -15.12
C GLY A 215 8.27 -3.64 -14.24
N LEU A 216 8.08 -3.53 -12.94
CA LEU A 216 9.11 -3.53 -11.91
C LEU A 216 9.08 -4.83 -11.11
N GLN A 217 10.27 -5.30 -10.76
CA GLN A 217 10.47 -6.38 -9.79
C GLN A 217 11.27 -5.80 -8.62
N ALA A 218 10.73 -5.96 -7.41
CA ALA A 218 11.36 -5.57 -6.16
C ALA A 218 11.71 -6.83 -5.35
N ASP A 219 12.98 -7.00 -5.00
CA ASP A 219 13.50 -8.13 -4.24
C ASP A 219 14.24 -7.66 -2.98
N ALA A 220 14.06 -8.39 -1.87
CA ALA A 220 14.90 -8.25 -0.69
C ALA A 220 14.96 -9.54 0.15
N VAL A 221 16.03 -9.65 0.95
CA VAL A 221 16.10 -10.62 2.04
C VAL A 221 15.13 -10.15 3.12
N ALA A 222 14.18 -11.01 3.53
CA ALA A 222 13.09 -10.61 4.42
C ALA A 222 13.56 -10.05 5.77
N ALA A 223 14.63 -10.60 6.35
CA ALA A 223 15.21 -10.07 7.58
C ALA A 223 15.73 -8.64 7.39
N ARG A 224 16.56 -8.42 6.36
CA ARG A 224 17.07 -7.08 6.03
C ARG A 224 15.95 -6.10 5.73
N TYR A 225 14.95 -6.49 4.93
CA TYR A 225 13.82 -5.63 4.61
C TYR A 225 13.02 -5.25 5.87
N ARG A 226 12.84 -6.18 6.81
CA ARG A 226 12.20 -5.91 8.11
C ARG A 226 12.99 -4.90 8.92
N ASP A 227 14.30 -5.08 9.04
CA ASP A 227 15.16 -4.21 9.83
C ASP A 227 15.22 -2.79 9.23
N GLU A 228 15.36 -2.70 7.90
CA GLU A 228 15.36 -1.43 7.16
C GLU A 228 14.01 -0.71 7.25
N SER A 229 12.89 -1.44 7.15
CA SER A 229 11.56 -0.85 7.31
C SER A 229 11.33 -0.36 8.75
N ALA A 230 11.77 -1.13 9.75
CA ALA A 230 11.70 -0.71 11.15
C ALA A 230 12.55 0.53 11.43
N ALA A 231 13.77 0.59 10.89
CA ALA A 231 14.65 1.75 11.00
C ALA A 231 14.06 3.00 10.35
N ARG A 232 13.29 2.84 9.27
CA ARG A 232 12.58 3.91 8.57
C ARG A 232 11.25 4.28 9.23
N GLY A 233 10.74 3.51 10.18
CA GLY A 233 9.44 3.76 10.83
C GLY A 233 8.22 3.23 10.07
N GLY A 234 8.42 2.44 9.01
CA GLY A 234 7.35 1.85 8.21
C GLY A 234 7.87 1.10 6.98
N PRO A 235 7.00 0.36 6.28
CA PRO A 235 7.36 -0.32 5.03
C PRO A 235 7.76 0.69 3.95
N MET A 236 8.33 0.17 2.87
CA MET A 236 8.68 0.97 1.69
C MET A 236 7.57 0.95 0.65
N MET A 237 7.44 2.04 -0.10
CA MET A 237 6.67 2.13 -1.33
C MET A 237 7.56 2.51 -2.51
N LEU A 238 7.12 2.14 -3.71
CA LEU A 238 7.71 2.61 -4.96
C LEU A 238 6.82 3.72 -5.53
N LEU A 239 7.44 4.79 -6.03
CA LEU A 239 6.78 5.89 -6.73
C LEU A 239 7.43 6.11 -8.10
N ALA A 240 6.65 6.10 -9.17
CA ALA A 240 7.09 6.48 -10.50
C ALA A 240 6.69 7.93 -10.78
N SER A 241 7.60 8.71 -11.38
CA SER A 241 7.32 10.09 -11.76
C SER A 241 8.05 10.51 -13.05
N PRO A 242 7.57 11.52 -13.79
CA PRO A 242 6.38 12.33 -13.53
C PRO A 242 5.08 11.55 -13.73
N THR A 243 3.98 12.06 -13.19
CA THR A 243 2.61 11.59 -13.46
C THR A 243 1.68 12.80 -13.53
N LEU A 244 0.63 12.72 -14.34
CA LEU A 244 -0.40 13.76 -14.37
C LEU A 244 -1.43 13.50 -13.27
N PRO A 245 -1.92 14.55 -12.57
CA PRO A 245 -3.03 14.41 -11.62
C PRO A 245 -4.31 13.92 -12.30
N GLY A 246 -5.12 13.12 -11.59
CA GLY A 246 -6.42 12.65 -12.07
C GLY A 246 -6.35 11.37 -12.91
N ARG A 247 -7.40 11.09 -13.70
CA ARG A 247 -7.41 9.94 -14.62
C ARG A 247 -6.36 10.20 -15.70
N GLY A 248 -5.34 9.34 -15.78
CA GLY A 248 -4.24 9.45 -16.73
C GLY A 248 -4.69 9.48 -18.19
N LEU A 249 -3.77 9.83 -19.10
CA LEU A 249 -3.99 9.87 -20.56
C LEU A 249 -4.29 8.48 -21.12
N ASN A 250 -3.91 7.42 -20.40
CA ASN A 250 -4.05 6.04 -20.84
C ASN A 250 -4.78 5.17 -19.80
N PRO A 251 -5.72 4.28 -20.23
CA PRO A 251 -6.41 3.34 -19.36
C PRO A 251 -5.49 2.41 -18.55
N ALA A 252 -4.35 1.99 -19.11
CA ALA A 252 -3.36 1.19 -18.39
C ALA A 252 -2.78 1.97 -17.21
N CYS A 253 -2.44 3.25 -17.41
CA CYS A 253 -1.93 4.09 -16.33
C CYS A 253 -2.98 4.44 -15.27
N ALA A 254 -4.26 4.54 -15.67
CA ALA A 254 -5.35 4.64 -14.71
C ALA A 254 -5.53 3.36 -13.86
N THR A 255 -5.21 2.20 -14.44
CA THR A 255 -5.33 0.89 -13.77
C THR A 255 -4.16 0.64 -12.81
N TYR A 256 -2.93 0.82 -13.29
CA TYR A 256 -1.72 0.51 -12.54
C TYR A 256 -1.29 1.65 -11.59
N GLY A 257 -1.58 2.89 -11.95
CA GLY A 257 -1.16 4.07 -11.19
C GLY A 257 0.35 4.29 -11.23
N SER A 258 0.83 5.16 -10.34
CA SER A 258 2.24 5.56 -10.26
C SER A 258 2.87 5.25 -8.91
N SER A 259 2.20 4.44 -8.07
CA SER A 259 2.70 4.06 -6.75
C SER A 259 2.25 2.67 -6.35
N VAL A 260 3.07 1.99 -5.55
CA VAL A 260 2.69 0.70 -4.94
C VAL A 260 3.39 0.51 -3.60
N LEU A 261 2.70 -0.06 -2.61
CA LEU A 261 3.31 -0.45 -1.34
C LEU A 261 4.02 -1.81 -1.47
N ILE A 262 5.24 -1.89 -0.95
CA ILE A 262 5.99 -3.16 -0.89
C ILE A 262 5.65 -3.85 0.42
N LEU A 263 4.57 -4.62 0.43
CA LEU A 263 4.09 -5.31 1.63
C LEU A 263 3.69 -6.76 1.32
N PRO A 264 4.66 -7.63 0.98
CA PRO A 264 4.36 -9.04 0.74
C PRO A 264 3.94 -9.74 2.04
N ASP A 265 3.35 -10.92 1.90
CA ASP A 265 3.00 -11.77 3.04
C ASP A 265 4.25 -12.17 3.84
N ALA A 266 4.32 -11.68 5.09
CA ALA A 266 5.45 -11.94 5.97
C ALA A 266 5.66 -13.43 6.28
N SER A 267 4.65 -14.29 6.10
CA SER A 267 4.78 -15.74 6.27
C SER A 267 5.63 -16.42 5.19
N LEU A 268 5.82 -15.77 4.03
CA LEU A 268 6.66 -16.28 2.94
C LEU A 268 8.16 -16.15 3.20
N ASN A 269 8.55 -15.39 4.24
CA ASN A 269 9.94 -15.12 4.62
C ASN A 269 10.85 -14.69 3.44
N SER A 270 10.27 -14.03 2.44
CA SER A 270 10.95 -13.49 1.28
C SER A 270 10.21 -12.25 0.80
N VAL A 271 10.95 -11.28 0.25
CA VAL A 271 10.35 -10.10 -0.38
C VAL A 271 10.59 -10.25 -1.88
N ARG A 272 9.51 -10.52 -2.60
CA ARG A 272 9.44 -10.45 -4.06
C ARG A 272 8.10 -9.88 -4.45
N VAL A 273 8.11 -8.69 -5.05
CA VAL A 273 6.91 -7.99 -5.48
C VAL A 273 7.09 -7.59 -6.94
N ASN A 274 6.20 -8.06 -7.80
CA ASN A 274 6.11 -7.58 -9.18
C ASN A 274 4.98 -6.56 -9.26
N ALA A 275 5.26 -5.39 -9.80
CA ALA A 275 4.27 -4.33 -9.96
C ALA A 275 4.47 -3.62 -11.29
N SER A 276 3.40 -3.08 -11.85
CA SER A 276 3.49 -2.18 -12.99
C SER A 276 3.20 -0.77 -12.49
N LEU A 277 4.04 0.19 -12.85
CA LEU A 277 3.86 1.61 -12.53
C LEU A 277 3.95 2.44 -13.81
N CYS A 278 3.20 3.54 -13.86
CA CYS A 278 3.21 4.46 -14.97
C CYS A 278 3.90 5.78 -14.65
N THR A 279 4.63 6.27 -15.63
CA THR A 279 4.97 7.69 -15.77
C THR A 279 4.14 8.31 -16.88
N GLN A 280 3.82 9.59 -16.75
CA GLN A 280 2.97 10.31 -17.68
C GLN A 280 3.20 11.82 -17.58
N GLY A 281 3.21 12.50 -18.72
CA GLY A 281 3.39 13.95 -18.80
C GLY A 281 3.89 14.36 -20.18
N GLU A 282 4.69 15.43 -20.20
CA GLU A 282 5.52 15.75 -21.37
C GLU A 282 6.41 14.54 -21.69
N ILE A 283 6.53 14.19 -22.97
CA ILE A 283 7.07 12.89 -23.38
C ILE A 283 8.56 12.73 -23.08
N ASN A 284 9.37 13.79 -23.13
CA ASN A 284 10.78 13.72 -22.72
C ASN A 284 10.89 13.50 -21.20
N GLU A 285 10.11 14.22 -20.40
CA GLU A 285 10.07 14.01 -18.94
C GLU A 285 9.57 12.60 -18.58
N ALA A 286 8.48 12.16 -19.23
CA ALA A 286 7.83 10.90 -18.92
C ALA A 286 8.62 9.67 -19.39
N LEU A 287 9.41 9.76 -20.46
CA LEU A 287 10.16 8.62 -21.00
C LEU A 287 11.66 8.71 -20.73
N LEU A 288 12.28 9.88 -20.85
CA LEU A 288 13.75 10.03 -20.83
C LEU A 288 14.28 10.48 -19.47
N TYR A 289 13.48 11.22 -18.70
CA TYR A 289 13.85 11.71 -17.36
C TYR A 289 12.99 11.12 -16.24
N ALA A 290 12.28 10.03 -16.54
CA ALA A 290 11.49 9.31 -15.56
C ALA A 290 12.34 8.87 -14.36
N THR A 291 11.74 8.90 -13.18
CA THR A 291 12.36 8.43 -11.94
C THR A 291 11.47 7.41 -11.25
N VAL A 292 12.12 6.44 -10.60
CA VAL A 292 11.49 5.55 -9.62
C VAL A 292 12.12 5.85 -8.27
N ALA A 293 11.31 6.32 -7.34
CA ALA A 293 11.70 6.55 -5.96
C ALA A 293 11.26 5.39 -5.07
N ILE A 294 12.09 5.09 -4.08
CA ILE A 294 11.81 4.20 -2.96
C ILE A 294 11.72 5.08 -1.72
N ASP A 295 10.56 5.08 -1.09
CA ASP A 295 10.26 5.93 0.08
C ASP A 295 9.74 5.06 1.22
N GLY A 296 10.13 5.39 2.46
CA GLY A 296 9.43 4.89 3.64
C GLY A 296 8.06 5.56 3.76
N THR A 297 7.05 4.81 4.21
CA THR A 297 5.68 5.31 4.39
C THR A 297 5.03 4.68 5.62
N HIS A 298 4.10 5.37 6.26
CA HIS A 298 3.27 4.77 7.29
C HIS A 298 2.15 3.95 6.63
N ALA A 299 2.03 2.70 7.05
CA ALA A 299 0.98 1.80 6.60
C ALA A 299 0.32 1.11 7.79
N GLY A 300 -0.96 0.80 7.63
CA GLY A 300 -1.73 -0.05 8.54
C GLY A 300 -2.19 -1.31 7.83
N VAL A 301 -2.30 -2.42 8.56
CA VAL A 301 -2.72 -3.73 8.06
C VAL A 301 -3.76 -4.32 8.99
N TRP A 302 -4.91 -4.67 8.43
CA TRP A 302 -5.99 -5.37 9.11
C TRP A 302 -6.05 -6.80 8.62
N THR A 303 -5.81 -7.74 9.53
CA THR A 303 -5.78 -9.17 9.22
C THR A 303 -7.00 -9.88 9.77
N GLN A 304 -7.40 -10.97 9.10
CA GLN A 304 -8.40 -11.88 9.65
C GLN A 304 -7.82 -12.59 10.90
N PRO A 305 -8.62 -12.79 11.96
CA PRO A 305 -8.21 -13.65 13.07
C PRO A 305 -7.88 -15.06 12.55
N ALA A 306 -6.78 -15.64 13.03
CA ALA A 306 -6.45 -17.03 12.72
C ALA A 306 -7.60 -17.95 13.18
N GLY A 307 -8.29 -18.60 12.23
CA GLY A 307 -9.36 -19.58 12.52
C GLY A 307 -10.69 -19.41 11.76
N ARG A 308 -10.82 -18.45 10.85
CA ARG A 308 -11.95 -18.38 9.88
C ARG A 308 -11.41 -18.46 8.45
N SER A 309 -11.07 -19.67 8.03
CA SER A 309 -10.89 -20.07 6.62
C SER A 309 -12.20 -20.61 6.08
#